data_AF-A0A7C3SAY4-F1
#
_entry.id   AF-A0A7C3SAY4-F1
#
_cell.length_a   1.000
_cell.length_b   1.000
_cell.length_c   1.000
_cell.angle_alpha   90.00
_cell.angle_beta   90.00
_cell.angle_gamma   90.00
#
_symmetry.space_group_name_H-M   'P 1'
#
loop_
_entity.id
_entity.type
_entity.pdbx_description
1 polymer ?
#
loop_
_entity_poly.entity_id
_entity_poly.type
_entity_poly.pdbx_seq_one_letter_code
_entity_poly.pdbx_strand_id
1 'polypeptide(L)'
;MEKQMPEFWIDCLYEKHECWTYERSRKPISIKLGQRQIQLHMPSYLANIEILVTAEHDGILFLLARNLSKWAQETECDGVIMVAKKLDDENYAVAVWHELWGYALKYLGLR
;
A
#
# COMPACT_ATOMS: atom_id res chain seq x y z
N MET A 1 -14.65 -32.40 -16.84
CA MET A 1 -13.74 -31.29 -17.15
C MET A 1 -13.20 -30.79 -15.83
N GLU A 2 -12.00 -31.23 -15.44
CA GLU A 2 -11.36 -30.67 -14.24
C GLU A 2 -11.14 -29.18 -14.49
N LYS A 3 -11.60 -28.33 -13.56
CA LYS A 3 -11.24 -26.91 -13.57
C LYS A 3 -9.73 -26.85 -13.38
N GLN A 4 -9.01 -26.61 -14.46
CA GLN A 4 -7.57 -26.36 -14.41
C GLN A 4 -7.36 -25.20 -13.44
N MET A 5 -6.78 -25.49 -12.28
CA MET A 5 -6.40 -24.44 -11.34
C MET A 5 -5.46 -23.51 -12.12
N PRO A 6 -5.74 -22.20 -12.17
CA PRO A 6 -4.84 -21.27 -12.84
C PRO A 6 -3.44 -21.39 -12.24
N GLU A 7 -2.43 -21.07 -13.05
CA GLU A 7 -1.02 -21.02 -12.65
C GLU A 7 -0.82 -19.85 -11.67
N PHE A 8 -1.40 -20.01 -10.48
CA PHE A 8 -1.41 -19.02 -9.42
C PHE A 8 -0.20 -19.26 -8.53
N TRP A 9 0.54 -18.19 -8.29
CA TRP A 9 1.47 -18.09 -7.18
C TRP A 9 0.87 -17.09 -6.18
N ILE A 10 1.21 -17.25 -4.90
CA ILE A 10 0.72 -16.41 -3.81
C ILE A 10 1.93 -15.63 -3.29
N ASP A 11 1.81 -14.32 -3.23
CA ASP A 11 2.75 -13.52 -2.45
C ASP A 11 2.51 -13.79 -0.97
N CYS A 12 3.37 -14.61 -0.37
CA CYS A 12 3.29 -14.92 1.04
C CYS A 12 3.91 -13.76 1.81
N LEU A 13 3.05 -12.89 2.34
CA LEU A 13 3.46 -11.83 3.25
C LEU A 13 4.03 -12.48 4.50
N TYR A 14 5.37 -12.49 4.61
CA TYR A 14 6.05 -13.04 5.77
C TYR A 14 5.66 -12.27 7.04
N GLU A 15 5.72 -12.92 8.20
CA GLU A 15 5.40 -12.35 9.51
C GLU A 15 6.34 -11.19 9.87
N LYS A 16 6.06 -9.99 9.34
CA LYS A 16 6.75 -8.75 9.66
C LYS A 16 6.00 -8.05 10.78
N HIS A 17 6.55 -8.08 11.99
CA HIS A 17 5.96 -7.49 13.19
C HIS A 17 6.59 -6.14 13.56
N GLU A 18 6.69 -5.24 12.60
CA GLU A 18 7.27 -3.92 12.88
C GLU A 18 6.21 -2.91 13.30
N CYS A 19 6.31 -2.43 14.53
CA CYS A 19 5.50 -1.33 15.03
C CYS A 19 6.28 -0.02 14.89
N TRP A 20 5.68 0.96 14.20
CA TRP A 20 6.30 2.25 13.96
C TRP A 20 5.40 3.39 14.43
N THR A 21 6.01 4.50 14.82
CA THR A 21 5.30 5.72 15.18
C THR A 21 5.08 6.60 13.96
N TYR A 22 4.08 7.47 14.04
CA TYR A 22 3.94 8.58 13.12
C TYR A 22 4.92 9.68 13.52
N GLU A 23 5.75 10.14 12.59
CA GLU A 23 6.61 11.30 12.82
C GLU A 23 5.79 12.59 12.72
N ARG A 24 5.71 13.37 13.80
CA ARG A 24 4.93 14.62 13.84
C ARG A 24 5.41 15.68 12.83
N SER A 25 6.69 15.67 12.48
CA SER A 25 7.29 16.58 11.50
C SER A 25 6.97 16.18 10.06
N ARG A 26 6.49 14.95 9.85
CA ARG A 26 6.28 14.42 8.51
C ARG A 26 4.95 14.90 7.96
N LYS A 27 5.01 15.55 6.80
CA LYS A 27 3.81 16.00 6.10
C LYS A 27 3.03 14.79 5.58
N PRO A 28 1.69 14.80 5.70
CA PRO A 28 0.84 13.81 5.04
C PRO A 28 1.05 13.79 3.52
N ILE A 29 0.79 12.64 2.90
CA ILE A 29 0.83 12.48 1.46
C ILE A 29 -0.57 12.77 0.89
N SER A 30 -0.67 13.74 -0.01
CA SER A 30 -1.92 14.00 -0.72
C SER A 30 -2.17 12.94 -1.80
N ILE A 31 -3.33 12.28 -1.76
CA ILE A 31 -3.72 11.27 -2.75
C ILE A 31 -5.15 11.52 -3.25
N LYS A 32 -5.47 11.01 -4.44
CA LYS A 32 -6.82 11.07 -5.00
C LYS A 32 -7.62 9.82 -4.64
N LEU A 33 -8.82 10.02 -4.10
CA LEU A 33 -9.79 8.97 -3.81
C LEU A 33 -11.08 9.27 -4.58
N GLY A 34 -11.18 8.72 -5.80
CA GLY A 34 -12.19 9.13 -6.77
C GLY A 34 -11.99 10.60 -7.17
N GLN A 35 -12.99 11.44 -6.91
CA GLN A 35 -12.94 12.89 -7.16
C GLN A 35 -12.41 13.70 -5.97
N ARG A 36 -12.19 13.08 -4.80
CA ARG A 36 -11.71 13.75 -3.59
C ARG A 36 -10.19 13.75 -3.55
N GLN A 37 -9.62 14.81 -2.98
CA GLN A 37 -8.24 14.82 -2.52
C GLN A 37 -8.25 14.59 -1.00
N ILE A 38 -7.48 13.62 -0.54
CA ILE A 38 -7.35 13.29 0.89
C ILE A 38 -5.87 13.34 1.30
N GLN A 39 -5.62 13.38 2.61
CA GLN A 39 -4.32 13.35 3.23
C GLN A 39 -4.09 11.99 3.90
N LEU A 40 -3.01 11.32 3.51
CA LEU A 40 -2.59 10.03 4.04
C LEU A 40 -1.43 10.23 5.02
N HIS A 41 -1.67 9.92 6.29
CA HIS A 41 -0.69 9.94 7.36
C HIS A 41 0.04 8.59 7.39
N MET A 42 1.36 8.63 7.20
CA MET A 42 2.20 7.45 7.01
C MET A 42 3.09 7.19 8.24
N PRO A 43 3.44 5.94 8.56
CA PRO A 43 4.51 5.63 9.50
C PRO A 43 5.88 6.11 8.99
N SER A 44 6.80 6.39 9.92
CA SER A 44 8.07 7.12 9.73
C SER A 44 8.94 6.73 8.52
N TYR A 45 8.97 5.46 8.12
CA TYR A 45 9.93 4.93 7.14
C TYR A 45 9.40 4.76 5.71
N LEU A 46 8.08 4.78 5.48
CA LEU A 46 7.51 4.55 4.14
C LEU A 46 7.22 5.89 3.43
N ALA A 47 8.27 6.56 2.93
CA ALA A 47 8.18 7.96 2.47
C ALA A 47 7.98 8.18 0.98
N ASN A 48 8.46 7.28 0.13
CA ASN A 48 8.44 7.49 -1.32
C ASN A 48 7.54 6.45 -1.96
N ILE A 49 6.27 6.79 -2.19
CA ILE A 49 5.29 5.88 -2.76
C ILE A 49 4.48 6.52 -3.89
N GLU A 50 4.06 5.69 -4.84
CA GLU A 50 3.08 6.02 -5.89
C GLU A 50 1.82 5.17 -5.66
N ILE A 51 0.66 5.80 -5.48
CA ILE A 51 -0.60 5.06 -5.29
C ILE A 51 -1.10 4.54 -6.63
N LEU A 52 -1.34 3.23 -6.71
CA LEU A 52 -1.79 2.53 -7.91
C LEU A 52 -3.29 2.23 -7.86
N VAL A 53 -3.78 1.73 -6.72
CA VAL A 53 -5.19 1.36 -6.53
C VAL A 53 -5.66 1.85 -5.16
N THR A 54 -6.90 2.34 -5.12
CA THR A 54 -7.59 2.66 -3.87
C THR A 54 -8.98 2.03 -3.85
N ALA A 55 -9.40 1.56 -2.68
CA ALA A 55 -10.77 1.14 -2.41
C ALA A 55 -11.14 1.55 -1.00
N GLU A 56 -12.32 2.14 -0.81
CA GLU A 56 -12.82 2.53 0.51
C GLU A 56 -14.07 1.72 0.86
N HIS A 57 -14.13 1.21 2.08
CA HIS A 57 -15.31 0.54 2.63
C HIS A 57 -15.46 0.87 4.11
N ASP A 58 -16.60 1.43 4.51
CA ASP A 58 -16.94 1.76 5.90
C ASP A 58 -15.86 2.56 6.65
N GLY A 59 -15.24 3.54 5.99
CA GLY A 59 -14.18 4.37 6.57
C GLY A 59 -12.82 3.68 6.70
N ILE A 60 -12.65 2.52 6.06
CA ILE A 60 -11.36 1.85 5.89
C ILE A 60 -10.93 2.03 4.44
N LEU A 61 -9.73 2.56 4.25
CA LEU A 61 -9.11 2.77 2.96
C LEU A 61 -8.04 1.70 2.70
N PHE A 62 -8.28 0.87 1.70
CA PHE A 62 -7.31 -0.07 1.16
C PHE A 62 -6.54 0.60 0.04
N LEU A 63 -5.21 0.47 0.08
CA LEU A 63 -4.34 1.00 -0.96
C LEU A 63 -3.38 -0.07 -1.44
N LEU A 64 -3.13 -0.05 -2.75
CA LEU A 64 -1.98 -0.66 -3.36
C LEU A 64 -1.11 0.46 -3.93
N ALA A 65 0.17 0.42 -3.60
CA ALA A 65 1.13 1.42 -4.02
C ALA A 65 2.43 0.77 -4.49
N ARG A 66 3.24 1.56 -5.20
CA ARG A 66 4.63 1.24 -5.50
C ARG A 66 5.54 1.93 -4.49
N ASN A 67 6.51 1.22 -3.93
CA ASN A 67 7.62 1.78 -3.16
C ASN A 67 8.73 2.24 -4.11
N LEU A 68 8.98 3.55 -4.12
CA LEU A 68 9.97 4.21 -4.97
C LEU A 68 11.33 4.39 -4.28
N SER A 69 11.56 3.73 -3.14
CA SER A 69 12.87 3.72 -2.50
C SER A 69 13.89 2.94 -3.33
N LYS A 70 15.16 3.35 -3.27
CA LYS A 70 16.26 2.65 -3.93
C LYS A 70 16.35 1.17 -3.48
N TRP A 71 16.14 0.92 -2.19
CA TRP A 71 16.11 -0.44 -1.64
C TRP A 71 15.07 -1.31 -2.33
N ALA A 72 13.84 -0.81 -2.50
CA ALA A 72 12.75 -1.56 -3.11
C ALA A 72 13.03 -1.91 -4.58
N GLN A 73 13.70 -1.01 -5.31
CA GLN A 73 14.14 -1.26 -6.69
C GLN A 73 15.23 -2.33 -6.79
N GLU A 74 16.16 -2.35 -5.82
CA GLU A 74 17.26 -3.32 -5.78
C GLU A 74 16.81 -4.72 -5.34
N THR A 75 15.75 -4.81 -4.53
CA THR A 75 15.22 -6.08 -4.01
C THR A 75 14.05 -6.65 -4.80
N GLU A 76 13.62 -5.99 -5.88
CA GLU A 76 12.38 -6.30 -6.62
C GLU A 76 11.11 -6.32 -5.73
N CYS A 77 11.18 -5.67 -4.57
CA CYS A 77 10.12 -5.58 -3.58
C CYS A 77 9.46 -4.19 -3.65
N ASP A 78 9.04 -3.83 -4.86
CA ASP A 78 8.57 -2.48 -5.20
C ASP A 78 7.07 -2.30 -5.04
N GLY A 79 6.31 -3.31 -4.58
CA GLY A 79 4.90 -3.17 -4.22
C GLY A 79 4.68 -2.98 -2.72
N VAL A 80 3.56 -2.34 -2.38
CA VAL A 80 3.13 -2.11 -0.99
C VAL A 80 1.61 -2.17 -0.90
N ILE A 81 1.08 -3.07 -0.08
CA ILE A 81 -0.33 -3.04 0.33
C ILE A 81 -0.46 -2.28 1.64
N MET A 82 -1.50 -1.45 1.76
CA MET A 82 -1.78 -0.68 2.96
C MET A 82 -3.26 -0.72 3.31
N VAL A 83 -3.52 -0.63 4.61
CA VAL A 83 -4.85 -0.38 5.18
C VAL A 83 -4.76 0.86 6.05
N ALA A 84 -5.60 1.85 5.76
CA ALA A 84 -5.67 3.10 6.48
C ALA A 84 -7.05 3.31 7.11
N LYS A 85 -7.05 3.84 8.33
CA LYS A 85 -8.25 4.19 9.08
C LYS A 85 -8.59 5.65 8.85
N LYS A 86 -9.86 5.95 8.57
CA LYS A 86 -10.37 7.32 8.52
C LYS A 86 -10.24 8.00 9.89
N LEU A 87 -9.69 9.21 9.89
CA LEU A 87 -9.63 10.09 11.05
C LEU A 87 -10.73 11.14 11.00
N ASP A 88 -10.94 11.72 9.82
CA ASP A 88 -12.00 12.67 9.48
C ASP A 88 -12.26 12.63 7.95
N ASP A 89 -13.05 13.56 7.42
CA ASP A 89 -13.44 13.54 6.00
C ASP A 89 -12.30 13.72 5.00
N GLU A 90 -11.18 14.30 5.43
CA GLU A 90 -10.02 14.56 4.58
C GLU A 90 -8.79 13.75 4.98
N ASN A 91 -8.78 13.11 6.16
CA ASN A 91 -7.59 12.50 6.73
C ASN A 91 -7.73 10.99 6.99
N TYR A 92 -6.70 10.25 6.61
CA TYR A 92 -6.57 8.81 6.85
C TYR A 92 -5.20 8.48 7.44
N ALA A 93 -5.13 7.53 8.38
CA ALA A 93 -3.88 7.07 8.96
C ALA A 93 -3.61 5.61 8.59
N VAL A 94 -2.46 5.34 7.97
CA VAL A 94 -2.03 3.99 7.61
C VAL A 94 -1.74 3.19 8.88
N ALA A 95 -2.58 2.20 9.15
CA ALA A 95 -2.51 1.37 10.34
C ALA A 95 -1.78 0.04 10.09
N VAL A 96 -1.88 -0.49 8.88
CA VAL A 96 -1.24 -1.74 8.45
C VAL A 96 -0.63 -1.53 7.09
N TRP A 97 0.54 -2.11 6.86
CA TRP A 97 1.12 -2.16 5.54
C TRP A 97 2.10 -3.34 5.44
N HIS A 98 2.32 -3.84 4.23
CA HIS A 98 3.33 -4.86 3.94
C HIS A 98 3.89 -4.65 2.54
N GLU A 99 5.17 -4.99 2.36
CA GLU A 99 5.74 -5.07 1.03
C GLU A 99 5.13 -6.20 0.20
N LEU A 100 5.12 -6.00 -1.11
CA LEU A 100 4.76 -6.97 -2.13
C LEU A 100 5.91 -7.06 -3.13
N TRP A 101 6.14 -8.27 -3.65
CA TRP A 101 7.06 -8.46 -4.76
C TRP A 101 6.52 -7.80 -6.02
N GLY A 102 7.40 -7.26 -6.86
CA GLY A 102 7.02 -6.60 -8.11
C GLY A 102 6.30 -7.53 -9.08
N TYR A 103 6.52 -8.84 -8.97
CA TYR A 103 5.71 -9.83 -9.69
C TYR A 103 4.22 -9.77 -9.32
N ALA A 104 3.87 -9.47 -8.06
CA ALA A 104 2.48 -9.42 -7.60
C ALA A 104 1.74 -8.29 -8.31
N LEU A 105 2.39 -7.13 -8.42
CA LEU A 105 1.88 -6.00 -9.19
C LEU A 105 1.66 -6.39 -10.66
N LYS A 106 2.65 -7.04 -11.29
CA LYS A 106 2.53 -7.52 -12.68
C LYS A 106 1.35 -8.47 -12.87
N TYR A 107 1.15 -9.38 -11.93
CA TYR A 107 0.04 -10.34 -11.96
C TYR A 107 -1.34 -9.65 -11.88
N LEU A 108 -1.43 -8.56 -11.12
CA LEU A 108 -2.61 -7.70 -11.03
C LEU A 108 -2.77 -6.76 -12.24
N GLY A 109 -1.88 -6.81 -13.23
CA GLY A 109 -1.90 -5.94 -14.41
C GLY A 109 -1.38 -4.53 -14.16
N LEU A 110 -0.64 -4.32 -13.08
CA LEU A 110 -0.08 -3.03 -12.67
C LEU A 110 1.40 -2.97 -13.05
N ARG A 111 1.81 -1.90 -13.75
CA ARG A 111 3.17 -1.71 -14.30
C ARG A 111 3.92 -0.59 -13.64
#